data_AF-A0A2I9DWL2-F1
#
_entry.id   AF-A0A2I9DWL2-F1
#
_cell.length_a   1.000
_cell.length_b   1.000
_cell.length_c   1.000
_cell.angle_alpha   90.00
_cell.angle_beta   90.00
_cell.angle_gamma   90.00
#
_symmetry.space_group_name_H-M   'P 1'
#
loop_
_entity.id
_entity.type
_entity.pdbx_description
1 polymer ?
#
loop_
_entity_poly.entity_id
_entity_poly.type
_entity_poly.pdbx_seq_one_letter_code
_entity_poly.pdbx_strand_id
1 'polypeptide(L)'
;MSLEHQNPTTRKERAFTTMTKDSVKMEVDLLFNSKNQPVKYYSYVVTPVCEEGVCYNLIAEVYWDLLGNFMDYKETVLDPLTKFDHIKFTREDHDKMKEILRDKTSLLANYKAEDLVDHSIEIKSEVIDGVAGATYKSLSGAVVRGAVYSSHTLWHIVNGEVADKIVAHTESLMNDDLLIWMLDSDNYNLQFYALNKIDTGNEQYTPNLIRLISEGNSYVPFFAIEKIPEWAWSSALYQPKIVILLKEVEFRMQNEILNKLNNRELEENSITVLTSSMESLNKSQLKKAFNILNNNRDRLSVESIGEIESLSESGNKEISEAAEQFLTSLEKEGGLVSKKMKEQRKKLISN
;
A
#
# COMPACT_ATOMS: atom_id res chain seq x y z
N MET A 1 10.72 -6.35 -0.64
CA MET A 1 11.54 -6.36 -1.89
C MET A 1 12.86 -5.60 -1.65
N SER A 2 13.94 -5.86 -2.40
CA SER A 2 15.20 -5.09 -2.24
C SER A 2 15.04 -3.66 -2.77
N LEU A 3 15.73 -2.70 -2.13
CA LEU A 3 15.76 -1.27 -2.48
C LEU A 3 16.12 -0.99 -3.96
N GLU A 4 16.66 -1.97 -4.69
CA GLU A 4 17.05 -1.86 -6.10
C GLU A 4 15.86 -1.65 -7.05
N HIS A 5 14.65 -2.09 -6.70
CA HIS A 5 13.48 -1.96 -7.58
C HIS A 5 12.83 -0.57 -7.58
N GLN A 6 13.15 0.26 -6.57
CA GLN A 6 12.58 1.60 -6.39
C GLN A 6 13.55 2.70 -6.82
N ASN A 7 14.82 2.37 -7.08
CA ASN A 7 15.81 3.34 -7.52
C ASN A 7 15.79 3.48 -9.06
N PRO A 8 15.51 4.69 -9.59
CA PRO A 8 15.55 4.91 -11.03
C PRO A 8 16.98 4.69 -11.57
N THR A 9 17.05 4.21 -12.80
CA THR A 9 18.27 4.21 -13.60
C THR A 9 18.50 5.60 -14.22
N THR A 10 19.54 5.72 -15.07
CA THR A 10 19.76 6.91 -15.89
C THR A 10 18.74 7.08 -17.01
N ARG A 11 17.91 6.06 -17.32
CA ARG A 11 16.87 6.19 -18.35
C ARG A 11 15.77 7.13 -17.85
N LYS A 12 15.53 8.16 -18.64
CA LYS A 12 14.40 9.08 -18.50
C LYS A 12 13.80 9.38 -19.86
N GLU A 13 12.49 9.57 -19.90
CA GLU A 13 11.76 9.93 -21.12
C GLU A 13 10.85 11.11 -20.87
N ARG A 14 10.70 11.99 -21.85
CA ARG A 14 9.76 13.11 -21.74
C ARG A 14 8.34 12.55 -21.74
N ALA A 15 7.63 12.68 -20.62
CA ALA A 15 6.23 12.30 -20.54
C ALA A 15 5.35 13.35 -21.22
N PHE A 16 5.50 14.61 -20.81
CA PHE A 16 4.78 15.72 -21.39
C PHE A 16 5.44 17.07 -21.06
N THR A 17 4.94 18.11 -21.70
CA THR A 17 5.28 19.50 -21.40
C THR A 17 3.99 20.23 -21.03
N THR A 18 4.05 21.10 -20.03
CA THR A 18 2.92 21.92 -19.61
C THR A 18 3.38 23.35 -19.34
N MET A 19 2.42 24.28 -19.28
CA MET A 19 2.65 25.63 -18.78
C MET A 19 2.16 25.70 -17.34
N THR A 20 2.89 26.37 -16.45
CA THR A 20 2.39 26.77 -15.13
C THR A 20 2.03 28.25 -15.19
N LYS A 21 0.84 28.61 -14.66
CA LYS A 21 0.29 29.98 -14.69
C LYS A 21 0.45 30.66 -16.07
N ASP A 22 0.20 29.90 -17.14
CA ASP A 22 0.22 30.31 -18.56
C ASP A 22 1.54 30.88 -19.11
N SER A 23 2.63 30.88 -18.34
CA SER A 23 3.83 31.66 -18.69
C SER A 23 5.16 30.90 -18.56
N VAL A 24 5.21 29.84 -17.74
CA VAL A 24 6.44 29.08 -17.49
C VAL A 24 6.30 27.68 -18.05
N LYS A 25 7.14 27.35 -19.04
CA LYS A 25 7.22 26.01 -19.61
C LYS A 25 7.86 25.06 -18.59
N MET A 26 7.15 23.99 -18.27
CA MET A 26 7.62 22.93 -17.39
C MET A 26 7.67 21.61 -18.15
N GLU A 27 8.77 20.89 -17.98
CA GLU A 27 9.07 19.64 -18.65
C GLU A 27 9.06 18.51 -17.63
N VAL A 28 8.13 17.56 -17.79
CA VAL A 28 7.97 16.43 -16.87
C VAL A 28 8.50 15.17 -17.54
N ASP A 29 9.53 14.58 -16.93
CA ASP A 29 10.16 13.34 -17.37
C ASP A 29 9.66 12.16 -16.52
N LEU A 30 9.46 11.00 -17.16
CA LEU A 30 9.22 9.72 -16.51
C LEU A 30 10.53 8.96 -16.33
N LEU A 31 10.82 8.52 -15.11
CA LEU A 31 12.01 7.75 -14.76
C LEU A 31 11.70 6.26 -14.71
N PHE A 32 12.68 5.44 -15.11
CA PHE A 32 12.53 3.98 -15.19
C PHE A 32 13.56 3.24 -14.33
N ASN A 33 13.18 2.09 -13.78
CA ASN A 33 14.11 1.19 -13.09
C ASN A 33 14.92 0.33 -14.08
N SER A 34 15.78 -0.54 -13.55
CA SER A 34 16.67 -1.43 -14.33
C SER A 34 15.92 -2.49 -15.14
N LYS A 35 14.66 -2.77 -14.79
CA LYS A 35 13.74 -3.64 -15.53
C LYS A 35 12.91 -2.88 -16.55
N ASN A 36 13.26 -1.63 -16.83
CA ASN A 36 12.56 -0.77 -17.78
C ASN A 36 11.11 -0.43 -17.38
N GLN A 37 10.77 -0.55 -16.09
CA GLN A 37 9.44 -0.22 -15.56
C GLN A 37 9.40 1.23 -15.08
N PRO A 38 8.29 1.96 -15.35
CA PRO A 38 8.13 3.32 -14.87
C PRO A 38 8.04 3.33 -13.34
N VAL A 39 8.76 4.25 -12.69
CA VAL A 39 8.83 4.30 -11.21
C VAL A 39 8.32 5.61 -10.63
N LYS A 40 8.64 6.75 -11.24
CA LYS A 40 8.27 8.08 -10.76
C LYS A 40 8.45 9.14 -11.83
N TYR A 41 7.76 10.26 -11.67
CA TYR A 41 7.94 11.45 -12.49
C TYR A 41 8.91 12.43 -11.84
N TYR A 42 9.56 13.23 -12.67
CA TYR A 42 10.56 14.22 -12.28
C TYR A 42 10.37 15.50 -13.10
N SER A 43 10.55 16.65 -12.47
CA SER A 43 10.69 17.92 -13.17
C SER A 43 11.74 18.79 -12.48
N TYR A 44 12.56 19.47 -13.28
CA TYR A 44 13.38 20.59 -12.82
C TYR A 44 12.55 21.87 -12.96
N VAL A 45 11.98 22.32 -11.83
CA VAL A 45 11.07 23.47 -11.77
C VAL A 45 11.89 24.74 -11.60
N VAL A 46 11.67 25.70 -12.50
CA VAL A 46 12.15 27.08 -12.38
C VAL A 46 10.95 27.98 -12.56
N THR A 47 10.51 28.63 -11.49
CA THR A 47 9.33 29.51 -11.54
C THR A 47 9.61 30.81 -10.78
N PRO A 48 9.21 31.98 -11.31
CA PRO A 48 9.25 33.20 -10.53
C PRO A 48 8.21 33.13 -9.41
N VAL A 49 8.59 33.63 -8.25
CA VAL A 49 7.74 33.86 -7.08
C VAL A 49 7.88 35.33 -6.74
N CYS A 50 6.77 36.05 -6.72
CA CYS A 50 6.74 37.49 -6.46
C CYS A 50 6.02 37.78 -5.15
N GLU A 51 6.61 38.63 -4.32
CA GLU A 51 6.08 39.11 -3.05
C GLU A 51 6.18 40.65 -3.08
N GLU A 52 5.02 41.32 -3.06
CA GLU A 52 4.90 42.80 -3.04
C GLU A 52 5.80 43.54 -4.06
N GLY A 53 5.93 42.98 -5.27
CA GLY A 53 6.69 43.58 -6.37
C GLY A 53 8.16 43.14 -6.47
N VAL A 54 8.67 42.39 -5.49
CA VAL A 54 9.98 41.73 -5.57
C VAL A 54 9.78 40.31 -6.06
N CYS A 55 10.42 39.96 -7.18
CA CYS A 55 10.38 38.61 -7.74
C CYS A 55 11.73 37.90 -7.62
N TYR A 56 11.71 36.63 -7.22
CA TYR A 56 12.88 35.74 -7.22
C TYR A 56 12.51 34.40 -7.87
N ASN A 57 13.52 33.69 -8.37
CA ASN A 57 13.30 32.37 -8.95
C ASN A 57 13.28 31.31 -7.84
N LEU A 58 12.20 30.55 -7.77
CA LEU A 58 12.15 29.29 -7.06
C LEU A 58 12.65 28.19 -7.98
N ILE A 59 13.72 27.51 -7.55
CA ILE A 59 14.36 26.42 -8.29
C ILE A 59 14.32 25.15 -7.45
N ALA A 60 13.68 24.10 -7.96
CA ALA A 60 13.59 22.83 -7.26
C ALA A 60 13.49 21.65 -8.22
N GLU A 61 14.11 20.53 -7.87
CA GLU A 61 13.79 19.23 -8.42
C GLU A 61 12.56 18.67 -7.71
N VAL A 62 11.50 18.33 -8.43
CA VAL A 62 10.26 17.83 -7.84
C VAL A 62 9.96 16.43 -8.37
N TYR A 63 9.49 15.56 -7.47
CA TYR A 63 9.24 14.15 -7.76
C TYR A 63 7.82 13.74 -7.37
N TRP A 64 7.17 12.97 -8.24
CA TRP A 64 5.83 12.41 -8.02
C TRP A 64 5.81 10.91 -8.25
N ASP A 65 4.93 10.18 -7.56
CA ASP A 65 4.65 8.79 -7.89
C ASP A 65 3.83 8.69 -9.19
N LEU A 66 3.53 7.45 -9.62
CA LEU A 66 2.81 7.23 -10.87
C LEU A 66 1.35 7.74 -10.85
N LEU A 67 0.81 8.10 -9.68
CA LEU A 67 -0.54 8.62 -9.52
C LEU A 67 -0.53 10.13 -9.19
N GLY A 68 0.59 10.81 -9.47
CA GLY A 68 0.71 12.25 -9.26
C GLY A 68 0.73 12.64 -7.79
N ASN A 69 1.00 11.71 -6.87
CA ASN A 69 1.22 12.07 -5.47
C ASN A 69 2.64 12.58 -5.29
N PHE A 70 2.78 13.68 -4.56
CA PHE A 70 4.08 14.21 -4.17
C PHE A 70 4.93 13.18 -3.42
N MET A 71 6.17 12.98 -3.86
CA MET A 71 7.14 12.14 -3.17
C MET A 71 8.12 12.98 -2.36
N ASP A 72 8.84 13.86 -3.06
CA ASP A 72 9.90 14.68 -2.50
C ASP A 72 10.24 15.88 -3.40
N TYR A 73 10.98 16.84 -2.84
CA TYR A 73 11.70 17.83 -3.63
C TYR A 73 13.14 17.99 -3.14
N LYS A 74 14.01 18.48 -4.01
CA LYS A 74 15.38 18.86 -3.67
C LYS A 74 15.66 20.27 -4.15
N GLU A 75 16.30 21.05 -3.30
CA GLU A 75 16.90 22.32 -3.70
C GLU A 75 18.20 22.10 -4.48
N THR A 76 18.62 23.14 -5.19
CA THR A 76 19.94 23.14 -5.84
C THR A 76 20.96 23.80 -4.91
N VAL A 77 22.21 23.34 -4.94
CA VAL A 77 23.27 23.87 -4.07
C VAL A 77 23.52 25.36 -4.32
N LEU A 78 23.34 25.81 -5.57
CA LEU A 78 23.59 27.19 -5.98
C LEU A 78 22.42 28.11 -5.63
N ASP A 79 21.19 27.60 -5.67
CA ASP A 79 19.96 28.36 -5.42
C ASP A 79 19.12 27.64 -4.35
N PRO A 80 19.50 27.78 -3.05
CA PRO A 80 18.72 27.20 -1.96
C PRO A 80 17.40 27.94 -1.78
N LEU A 81 16.40 27.26 -1.23
CA LEU A 81 15.13 27.92 -0.90
C LEU A 81 15.35 28.94 0.23
N THR A 82 14.73 30.11 0.07
CA THR A 82 14.81 31.20 1.04
C THR A 82 13.41 31.67 1.45
N LYS A 83 13.30 32.08 2.71
CA LYS A 83 12.21 32.88 3.24
C LYS A 83 12.43 34.34 2.84
N PHE A 84 11.48 35.19 3.21
CA PHE A 84 11.61 36.64 3.16
C PHE A 84 12.97 37.08 3.72
N ASP A 85 13.54 38.13 3.11
CA ASP A 85 14.87 38.67 3.44
C ASP A 85 16.05 37.73 3.11
N HIS A 86 15.90 36.84 2.12
CA HIS A 86 16.91 35.86 1.68
C HIS A 86 17.40 34.91 2.79
N ILE A 87 16.59 34.72 3.84
CA ILE A 87 16.92 33.80 4.93
C ILE A 87 16.75 32.37 4.43
N LYS A 88 17.84 31.62 4.34
CA LYS A 88 17.82 30.21 3.91
C LYS A 88 16.85 29.37 4.75
N PHE A 89 16.21 28.41 4.10
CA PHE A 89 15.42 27.39 4.78
C PHE A 89 16.30 26.60 5.74
N THR A 90 15.79 26.37 6.95
CA THR A 90 16.38 25.38 7.85
C THR A 90 15.88 23.98 7.50
N ARG A 91 16.44 22.96 8.15
CA ARG A 91 15.93 21.59 8.02
C ARG A 91 14.45 21.49 8.39
N GLU A 92 14.05 22.18 9.44
CA GLU A 92 12.66 22.22 9.93
C GLU A 92 11.74 22.91 8.91
N ASP A 93 12.21 23.96 8.24
CA ASP A 93 11.47 24.60 7.15
C ASP A 93 11.26 23.62 5.98
N HIS A 94 12.29 22.85 5.60
CA HIS A 94 12.16 21.82 4.57
C HIS A 94 11.20 20.71 4.97
N ASP A 95 11.30 20.20 6.20
CA ASP A 95 10.41 19.17 6.72
C ASP A 95 8.95 19.67 6.72
N LYS A 96 8.72 20.92 7.15
CA LYS A 96 7.40 21.55 7.11
C LYS A 96 6.89 21.75 5.68
N MET A 97 7.75 22.19 4.75
CA MET A 97 7.38 22.30 3.34
C MET A 97 6.95 20.93 2.78
N LYS A 98 7.69 19.86 3.06
CA LYS A 98 7.34 18.51 2.59
C LYS A 98 6.01 18.02 3.19
N GLU A 99 5.72 18.34 4.45
CA GLU A 99 4.42 18.07 5.07
C GLU A 99 3.29 18.80 4.32
N ILE A 100 3.46 20.09 4.05
CA ILE A 100 2.48 20.91 3.32
C ILE A 100 2.24 20.35 1.91
N LEU A 101 3.30 19.98 1.19
CA LEU A 101 3.19 19.47 -0.18
C LEU A 101 2.55 18.08 -0.26
N ARG A 102 2.65 17.26 0.79
CA ARG A 102 1.94 15.97 0.90
C ARG A 102 0.45 16.14 1.20
N ASP A 103 0.06 17.23 1.83
CA ASP A 103 -1.32 17.50 2.20
C ASP A 103 -2.15 18.06 1.04
N LYS A 104 -2.83 17.18 0.31
CA LYS A 104 -3.78 17.56 -0.76
C LYS A 104 -5.04 18.27 -0.24
N THR A 105 -5.30 18.23 1.07
CA THR A 105 -6.44 18.88 1.72
C THR A 105 -6.09 20.26 2.29
N SER A 106 -4.86 20.71 2.06
CA SER A 106 -4.36 22.01 2.52
C SER A 106 -5.29 23.16 2.11
N LEU A 107 -5.39 24.15 3.01
CA LEU A 107 -6.10 25.39 2.72
C LEU A 107 -5.56 26.11 1.47
N LEU A 108 -4.28 25.89 1.14
CA LEU A 108 -3.66 26.44 -0.07
C LEU A 108 -4.45 26.14 -1.35
N ALA A 109 -5.20 25.04 -1.39
CA ALA A 109 -6.07 24.69 -2.52
C ALA A 109 -7.11 25.77 -2.86
N ASN A 110 -7.57 26.51 -1.85
CA ASN A 110 -8.76 27.36 -1.94
C ASN A 110 -8.48 28.86 -1.76
N TYR A 111 -7.24 29.24 -1.43
CA TYR A 111 -6.86 30.63 -1.19
C TYR A 111 -5.79 31.08 -2.18
N LYS A 112 -5.80 32.36 -2.55
CA LYS A 112 -4.66 32.96 -3.23
C LYS A 112 -3.56 33.26 -2.23
N ALA A 113 -2.32 33.41 -2.69
CA ALA A 113 -1.19 33.66 -1.80
C ALA A 113 -1.38 34.96 -0.98
N GLU A 114 -1.97 35.98 -1.60
CA GLU A 114 -2.24 37.28 -1.00
C GLU A 114 -3.31 37.20 0.11
N ASP A 115 -4.22 36.22 0.04
CA ASP A 115 -5.26 36.01 1.07
C ASP A 115 -4.68 35.38 2.35
N LEU A 116 -3.43 34.91 2.32
CA LEU A 116 -2.76 34.23 3.43
C LEU A 116 -1.90 35.18 4.28
N VAL A 117 -1.75 36.43 3.87
CA VAL A 117 -0.93 37.45 4.51
C VAL A 117 -1.78 38.63 5.02
N ASP A 118 -1.40 39.13 6.19
CA ASP A 118 -1.96 40.33 6.82
C ASP A 118 -1.15 41.56 6.40
N HIS A 119 -1.59 42.22 5.34
CA HIS A 119 -0.96 43.45 4.86
C HIS A 119 -1.14 44.64 5.82
N SER A 120 -1.92 44.52 6.91
CA SER A 120 -1.95 45.56 7.95
C SER A 120 -0.70 45.54 8.84
N ILE A 121 0.09 44.46 8.78
CA ILE A 121 1.35 44.29 9.50
C ILE A 121 2.49 44.22 8.48
N GLU A 122 3.12 45.35 8.23
CA GLU A 122 4.27 45.45 7.34
C GLU A 122 5.57 45.02 8.03
N ILE A 123 6.26 44.05 7.42
CA ILE A 123 7.61 43.62 7.78
C ILE A 123 8.55 44.15 6.72
N LYS A 124 9.50 45.00 7.12
CA LYS A 124 10.52 45.56 6.21
C LYS A 124 11.72 44.63 6.14
N SER A 125 12.22 44.41 4.94
CA SER A 125 13.47 43.67 4.72
C SER A 125 14.69 44.50 5.14
N GLU A 126 15.73 43.83 5.63
CA GLU A 126 17.02 44.44 5.96
C GLU A 126 18.01 44.35 4.78
N VAL A 127 17.76 43.46 3.82
CA VAL A 127 18.69 43.10 2.73
C VAL A 127 18.22 43.59 1.35
N ILE A 128 16.91 43.72 1.14
CA ILE A 128 16.29 44.17 -0.11
C ILE A 128 15.34 45.35 0.15
N ASP A 129 15.14 46.21 -0.84
CA ASP A 129 14.14 47.29 -0.78
C ASP A 129 12.74 46.69 -0.98
N GLY A 130 12.28 45.94 0.03
CA GLY A 130 11.04 45.17 0.00
C GLY A 130 10.32 45.19 1.34
N VAL A 131 8.99 45.14 1.27
CA VAL A 131 8.08 44.98 2.39
C VAL A 131 7.29 43.68 2.18
N ALA A 132 6.86 43.04 3.27
CA ALA A 132 5.97 41.90 3.22
C ALA A 132 4.94 41.93 4.35
N GLY A 133 3.72 41.50 4.05
CA GLY A 133 2.68 41.25 5.05
C GLY A 133 3.01 40.05 5.97
N ALA A 134 2.57 40.12 7.22
CA ALA A 134 2.75 39.01 8.16
C ALA A 134 1.81 37.84 7.85
N THR A 135 2.28 36.60 7.83
CA THR A 135 1.38 35.43 7.71
C THR A 135 0.33 35.43 8.82
N TYR A 136 -0.96 35.28 8.48
CA TYR A 136 -2.02 35.17 9.49
C TYR A 136 -1.71 34.02 10.46
N LYS A 137 -1.79 34.29 11.77
CA LYS A 137 -1.48 33.29 12.82
C LYS A 137 -2.38 32.06 12.72
N SER A 138 -3.62 32.20 12.26
CA SER A 138 -4.56 31.10 12.00
C SER A 138 -4.14 30.20 10.83
N LEU A 139 -3.27 30.68 9.94
CA LEU A 139 -2.85 30.01 8.71
C LEU A 139 -1.39 29.55 8.73
N SER A 140 -0.66 29.80 9.83
CA SER A 140 0.76 29.43 9.95
C SER A 140 1.02 27.91 9.88
N GLY A 141 -0.02 27.09 10.05
CA GLY A 141 0.07 25.64 9.86
C GLY A 141 0.10 25.20 8.40
N ALA A 142 -0.38 26.02 7.47
CA ALA A 142 -0.55 25.70 6.06
C ALA A 142 0.63 26.17 5.17
N VAL A 143 1.58 26.92 5.73
CA VAL A 143 2.73 27.52 5.02
C VAL A 143 3.99 27.44 5.86
N VAL A 144 5.16 27.51 5.21
CA VAL A 144 6.40 27.83 5.93
C VAL A 144 6.37 29.32 6.27
N ARG A 145 6.57 29.64 7.56
CA ARG A 145 6.52 31.03 8.03
C ARG A 145 7.56 31.88 7.31
N GLY A 146 7.13 32.99 6.73
CA GLY A 146 8.00 33.86 5.92
C GLY A 146 8.27 33.33 4.50
N ALA A 147 7.57 32.31 4.05
CA ALA A 147 7.68 31.78 2.68
C ALA A 147 6.31 31.44 2.08
N VAL A 148 5.29 32.26 2.37
CA VAL A 148 3.89 32.04 1.95
C VAL A 148 3.79 31.80 0.45
N TYR A 149 4.34 32.71 -0.36
CA TYR A 149 4.25 32.64 -1.82
C TYR A 149 4.99 31.42 -2.40
N SER A 150 6.13 31.04 -1.81
CA SER A 150 6.88 29.83 -2.18
C SER A 150 6.12 28.55 -1.82
N SER A 151 5.55 28.48 -0.61
CA SER A 151 4.69 27.36 -0.18
C SER A 151 3.46 27.23 -1.09
N HIS A 152 2.78 28.33 -1.37
CA HIS A 152 1.60 28.37 -2.25
C HIS A 152 1.95 27.90 -3.68
N THR A 153 3.00 28.47 -4.26
CA THR A 153 3.42 28.16 -5.63
C THR A 153 3.82 26.69 -5.79
N LEU A 154 4.67 26.16 -4.90
CA LEU A 154 5.06 24.75 -4.96
C LEU A 154 3.86 23.82 -4.74
N TRP A 155 2.96 24.15 -3.82
CA TRP A 155 1.78 23.33 -3.56
C TRP A 155 0.91 23.18 -4.82
N HIS A 156 0.64 24.28 -5.54
CA HIS A 156 -0.15 24.22 -6.77
C HIS A 156 0.57 23.54 -7.94
N ILE A 157 1.90 23.64 -8.01
CA ILE A 157 2.68 22.87 -9.00
C ILE A 157 2.56 21.38 -8.71
N VAL A 158 2.67 21.00 -7.44
CA VAL A 158 2.69 19.60 -7.01
C VAL A 158 1.31 18.95 -7.06
N ASN A 159 0.27 19.65 -6.62
CA ASN A 159 -1.07 19.10 -6.41
C ASN A 159 -2.13 19.62 -7.41
N GLY A 160 -1.74 20.47 -8.37
CA GLY A 160 -2.62 20.99 -9.42
C GLY A 160 -2.54 20.20 -10.73
N GLU A 161 -2.68 20.91 -11.86
CA GLU A 161 -2.80 20.35 -13.21
C GLU A 161 -1.69 19.34 -13.59
N VAL A 162 -0.48 19.51 -13.02
CA VAL A 162 0.64 18.59 -13.25
C VAL A 162 0.33 17.20 -12.74
N ALA A 163 -0.25 17.09 -11.55
CA ALA A 163 -0.64 15.80 -10.96
C ALA A 163 -1.71 15.12 -11.82
N ASP A 164 -2.69 15.88 -12.32
CA ASP A 164 -3.74 15.35 -13.20
C ASP A 164 -3.15 14.83 -14.52
N LYS A 165 -2.21 15.58 -15.13
CA LYS A 165 -1.49 15.15 -16.34
C LYS A 165 -0.61 13.93 -16.10
N ILE A 166 -0.02 13.80 -14.92
CA ILE A 166 0.72 12.59 -14.52
C ILE A 166 -0.21 11.38 -14.50
N VAL A 167 -1.38 11.50 -13.85
CA VAL A 167 -2.35 10.41 -13.79
C VAL A 167 -2.79 10.02 -15.20
N ALA A 168 -3.18 10.99 -16.03
CA ALA A 168 -3.62 10.73 -17.41
C ALA A 168 -2.52 10.07 -18.26
N HIS A 169 -1.26 10.50 -18.11
CA HIS A 169 -0.13 9.88 -18.80
C HIS A 169 0.11 8.46 -18.30
N THR A 170 0.10 8.21 -16.99
CA THR A 170 0.22 6.86 -16.43
C THR A 170 -0.90 5.94 -16.90
N GLU A 171 -2.13 6.43 -16.98
CA GLU A 171 -3.27 5.66 -17.51
C GLU A 171 -3.05 5.26 -18.98
N SER A 172 -2.43 6.12 -19.80
CA SER A 172 -2.11 5.78 -21.19
C SER A 172 -1.03 4.69 -21.33
N LEU A 173 -0.22 4.48 -20.30
CA LEU A 173 0.81 3.43 -20.23
C LEU A 173 0.31 2.14 -19.59
N MET A 174 -0.94 2.11 -19.11
CA MET A 174 -1.45 1.02 -18.29
C MET A 174 -1.49 -0.30 -19.05
N ASN A 175 -0.86 -1.31 -18.47
CA ASN A 175 -0.88 -2.68 -18.96
C ASN A 175 -0.70 -3.64 -17.77
N ASP A 176 -0.75 -4.94 -18.05
CA ASP A 176 -0.68 -5.98 -17.03
C ASP A 176 0.63 -5.96 -16.23
N ASP A 177 1.77 -5.76 -16.91
CA ASP A 177 3.08 -5.66 -16.26
C ASP A 177 3.16 -4.48 -15.29
N LEU A 178 2.57 -3.34 -15.65
CA LEU A 178 2.53 -2.16 -14.80
C LEU A 178 1.58 -2.37 -13.61
N LEU A 179 0.43 -3.01 -13.82
CA LEU A 179 -0.49 -3.34 -12.74
C LEU A 179 0.15 -4.32 -11.74
N ILE A 180 0.84 -5.35 -12.21
CA ILE A 180 1.60 -6.28 -11.37
C ILE A 180 2.67 -5.52 -10.58
N TRP A 181 3.44 -4.65 -11.24
CA TRP A 181 4.44 -3.83 -10.57
C TRP A 181 3.83 -2.93 -9.48
N MET A 182 2.66 -2.32 -9.74
CA MET A 182 1.95 -1.50 -8.76
C MET A 182 1.48 -2.32 -7.55
N LEU A 183 0.97 -3.55 -7.76
CA LEU A 183 0.62 -4.49 -6.69
C LEU A 183 1.86 -4.90 -5.87
N ASP A 184 3.03 -5.02 -6.52
CA ASP A 184 4.31 -5.37 -5.89
C ASP A 184 5.07 -4.20 -5.25
N SER A 185 4.61 -2.97 -5.45
CA SER A 185 5.17 -1.81 -4.78
C SER A 185 4.85 -1.81 -3.28
N ASP A 186 5.65 -1.11 -2.47
CA ASP A 186 5.32 -0.86 -1.05
C ASP A 186 4.40 0.37 -0.87
N ASN A 187 3.93 0.98 -1.97
CA ASN A 187 3.12 2.18 -1.96
C ASN A 187 1.63 1.82 -1.92
N TYR A 188 0.98 2.11 -0.78
CA TYR A 188 -0.46 1.88 -0.57
C TYR A 188 -1.33 2.42 -1.70
N ASN A 189 -1.07 3.63 -2.21
CA ASN A 189 -1.89 4.24 -3.26
C ASN A 189 -1.76 3.48 -4.59
N LEU A 190 -0.56 3.03 -4.93
CA LEU A 190 -0.31 2.22 -6.13
C LEU A 190 -0.97 0.85 -6.02
N GLN A 191 -0.79 0.16 -4.89
CA GLN A 191 -1.44 -1.13 -4.63
C GLN A 191 -2.96 -1.00 -4.72
N PHE A 192 -3.55 0.00 -4.05
CA PHE A 192 -4.98 0.24 -4.05
C PHE A 192 -5.52 0.58 -5.43
N TYR A 193 -4.82 1.41 -6.18
CA TYR A 193 -5.18 1.74 -7.55
C TYR A 193 -5.18 0.49 -8.45
N ALA A 194 -4.12 -0.31 -8.40
CA ALA A 194 -4.02 -1.53 -9.19
C ALA A 194 -5.11 -2.54 -8.84
N LEU A 195 -5.38 -2.76 -7.54
CA LEU A 195 -6.48 -3.61 -7.08
C LEU A 195 -7.81 -3.21 -7.73
N ASN A 196 -8.08 -1.91 -7.92
CA ASN A 196 -9.32 -1.43 -8.56
C ASN A 196 -9.34 -1.58 -10.10
N LYS A 197 -8.21 -1.87 -10.74
CA LYS A 197 -8.08 -1.94 -12.20
C LYS A 197 -7.84 -3.35 -12.74
N ILE A 198 -7.29 -4.26 -11.95
CA ILE A 198 -7.03 -5.64 -12.41
C ILE A 198 -8.31 -6.38 -12.80
N ASP A 199 -8.21 -7.23 -13.81
CA ASP A 199 -9.21 -8.25 -14.11
C ASP A 199 -8.93 -9.51 -13.28
N THR A 200 -9.76 -9.77 -12.27
CA THR A 200 -9.60 -10.94 -11.39
C THR A 200 -9.88 -12.28 -12.08
N GLY A 201 -10.42 -12.26 -13.31
CA GLY A 201 -10.51 -13.44 -14.17
C GLY A 201 -9.13 -13.89 -14.70
N ASN A 202 -8.15 -13.00 -14.73
CA ASN A 202 -6.80 -13.31 -15.18
C ASN A 202 -5.95 -13.88 -14.03
N GLU A 203 -5.59 -15.16 -14.14
CA GLU A 203 -4.83 -15.93 -13.15
C GLU A 203 -3.49 -15.28 -12.77
N GLN A 204 -2.89 -14.47 -13.65
CA GLN A 204 -1.59 -13.84 -13.40
C GLN A 204 -1.55 -12.96 -12.15
N TYR A 205 -2.69 -12.38 -11.74
CA TYR A 205 -2.75 -11.50 -10.56
C TYR A 205 -2.97 -12.25 -9.25
N THR A 206 -3.41 -13.51 -9.31
CA THR A 206 -3.73 -14.31 -8.11
C THR A 206 -2.56 -14.43 -7.13
N PRO A 207 -1.30 -14.66 -7.57
CA PRO A 207 -0.15 -14.63 -6.67
C PRO A 207 0.01 -13.31 -5.91
N ASN A 208 -0.15 -12.17 -6.58
CA ASN A 208 -0.05 -10.85 -5.95
C ASN A 208 -1.18 -10.62 -4.96
N LEU A 209 -2.42 -11.02 -5.30
CA LEU A 209 -3.56 -10.93 -4.39
C LEU A 209 -3.33 -11.74 -3.12
N ILE A 210 -2.83 -12.98 -3.23
CA ILE A 210 -2.51 -13.83 -2.07
C ILE A 210 -1.42 -13.20 -1.23
N ARG A 211 -0.34 -12.68 -1.83
CA ARG A 211 0.75 -12.01 -1.11
C ARG A 211 0.24 -10.79 -0.34
N LEU A 212 -0.62 -9.97 -0.95
CA LEU A 212 -1.16 -8.76 -0.34
C LEU A 212 -2.09 -9.03 0.87
N ILE A 213 -2.58 -10.26 1.05
CA ILE A 213 -3.34 -10.64 2.25
C ILE A 213 -2.47 -10.62 3.51
N SER A 214 -1.17 -10.97 3.41
CA SER A 214 -0.25 -10.96 4.55
C SER A 214 0.71 -9.78 4.57
N GLU A 215 1.11 -9.28 3.40
CA GLU A 215 2.10 -8.20 3.28
C GLU A 215 1.47 -6.80 3.05
N GLY A 216 0.18 -6.74 2.75
CA GLY A 216 -0.52 -5.48 2.50
C GLY A 216 -0.63 -4.61 3.75
N ASN A 217 -0.49 -3.29 3.58
CA ASN A 217 -0.64 -2.34 4.67
C ASN A 217 -2.07 -1.77 4.75
N SER A 218 -2.49 -1.38 5.96
CA SER A 218 -3.78 -0.73 6.21
C SER A 218 -4.95 -1.56 5.67
N TYR A 219 -5.73 -1.05 4.71
CA TYR A 219 -6.88 -1.75 4.15
C TYR A 219 -6.54 -2.70 3.00
N VAL A 220 -5.33 -2.66 2.45
CA VAL A 220 -4.94 -3.46 1.26
C VAL A 220 -5.26 -4.96 1.42
N PRO A 221 -4.96 -5.63 2.56
CA PRO A 221 -5.31 -7.04 2.75
C PRO A 221 -6.79 -7.36 2.56
N PHE A 222 -7.67 -6.48 3.04
CA PHE A 222 -9.13 -6.65 2.92
C PHE A 222 -9.60 -6.51 1.47
N PHE A 223 -9.02 -5.58 0.70
CA PHE A 223 -9.35 -5.46 -0.72
C PHE A 223 -8.77 -6.62 -1.53
N ALA A 224 -7.59 -7.12 -1.16
CA ALA A 224 -6.95 -8.25 -1.82
C ALA A 224 -7.75 -9.54 -1.64
N ILE A 225 -8.17 -9.88 -0.40
CA ILE A 225 -8.94 -11.10 -0.14
C ILE A 225 -10.32 -11.09 -0.82
N GLU A 226 -10.99 -9.95 -0.87
CA GLU A 226 -12.28 -9.80 -1.57
C GLU A 226 -12.15 -9.96 -3.09
N LYS A 227 -10.95 -9.72 -3.64
CA LYS A 227 -10.67 -9.85 -5.07
C LYS A 227 -10.13 -11.22 -5.47
N ILE A 228 -9.86 -12.12 -4.52
CA ILE A 228 -9.52 -13.50 -4.85
C ILE A 228 -10.70 -14.13 -5.58
N PRO A 229 -10.54 -14.56 -6.84
CA PRO A 229 -11.65 -15.10 -7.61
C PRO A 229 -12.11 -16.46 -7.06
N GLU A 230 -13.38 -16.78 -7.26
CA GLU A 230 -14.01 -18.01 -6.74
C GLU A 230 -13.26 -19.29 -7.13
N TRP A 231 -12.72 -19.35 -8.35
CA TRP A 231 -11.96 -20.51 -8.82
C TRP A 231 -10.64 -20.69 -8.04
N ALA A 232 -10.03 -19.63 -7.51
CA ALA A 232 -8.80 -19.74 -6.73
C ALA A 232 -9.05 -20.35 -5.34
N TRP A 233 -10.24 -20.11 -4.77
CA TRP A 233 -10.69 -20.76 -3.53
C TRP A 233 -10.96 -22.26 -3.68
N SER A 234 -11.06 -22.76 -4.90
CA SER A 234 -11.25 -24.20 -5.22
C SER A 234 -10.07 -24.79 -5.99
N SER A 235 -8.99 -24.04 -6.19
CA SER A 235 -7.84 -24.47 -6.97
C SER A 235 -6.85 -25.26 -6.11
N ALA A 236 -6.44 -26.44 -6.57
CA ALA A 236 -5.36 -27.21 -5.95
C ALA A 236 -4.02 -26.47 -5.90
N LEU A 237 -3.82 -25.46 -6.76
CA LEU A 237 -2.63 -24.62 -6.77
C LEU A 237 -2.67 -23.51 -5.72
N TYR A 238 -3.83 -22.88 -5.52
CA TYR A 238 -3.95 -21.64 -4.74
C TYR A 238 -4.62 -21.82 -3.38
N GLN A 239 -5.58 -22.72 -3.25
CA GLN A 239 -6.28 -22.95 -1.99
C GLN A 239 -5.31 -23.25 -0.82
N PRO A 240 -4.31 -24.14 -0.94
CA PRO A 240 -3.37 -24.37 0.17
C PRO A 240 -2.48 -23.15 0.45
N LYS A 241 -2.15 -22.34 -0.58
CA LYS A 241 -1.39 -21.09 -0.42
C LYS A 241 -2.18 -20.02 0.33
N ILE A 242 -3.50 -20.03 0.21
CA ILE A 242 -4.38 -19.13 0.98
C ILE A 242 -4.54 -19.64 2.41
N VAL A 243 -4.71 -20.96 2.60
CA VAL A 243 -4.93 -21.55 3.93
C VAL A 243 -3.70 -21.38 4.83
N ILE A 244 -2.48 -21.50 4.29
CA ILE A 244 -1.25 -21.35 5.09
C ILE A 244 -1.10 -19.95 5.69
N LEU A 245 -1.72 -18.92 5.08
CA LEU A 245 -1.70 -17.55 5.60
C LEU A 245 -2.33 -17.43 6.99
N LEU A 246 -3.15 -18.39 7.43
CA LEU A 246 -3.67 -18.43 8.80
C LEU A 246 -2.56 -18.35 9.86
N LYS A 247 -1.35 -18.82 9.55
CA LYS A 247 -0.18 -18.74 10.46
C LYS A 247 0.49 -17.36 10.49
N GLU A 248 0.25 -16.53 9.49
CA GLU A 248 0.97 -15.27 9.25
C GLU A 248 0.12 -14.04 9.58
N VAL A 249 -1.17 -14.08 9.28
CA VAL A 249 -2.06 -12.93 9.37
C VAL A 249 -2.70 -12.75 10.74
N GLU A 250 -3.12 -11.53 11.07
CA GLU A 250 -3.78 -11.26 12.35
C GLU A 250 -5.20 -11.81 12.42
N PHE A 251 -5.75 -11.85 13.65
CA PHE A 251 -7.06 -12.41 13.99
C PHE A 251 -8.19 -12.03 13.01
N ARG A 252 -8.23 -10.77 12.55
CA ARG A 252 -9.28 -10.30 11.66
C ARG A 252 -9.16 -10.95 10.28
N MET A 253 -7.98 -10.95 9.68
CA MET A 253 -7.74 -11.59 8.39
C MET A 253 -7.84 -13.12 8.46
N GLN A 254 -7.42 -13.74 9.56
CA GLN A 254 -7.67 -15.17 9.81
C GLN A 254 -9.17 -15.48 9.73
N ASN A 255 -10.03 -14.61 10.28
CA ASN A 255 -11.48 -14.79 10.18
C ASN A 255 -12.01 -14.61 8.77
N GLU A 256 -11.49 -13.66 7.98
CA GLU A 256 -11.90 -13.52 6.58
C GLU A 256 -11.59 -14.79 5.78
N ILE A 257 -10.39 -15.35 5.94
CA ILE A 257 -10.00 -16.62 5.31
C ILE A 257 -10.94 -17.76 5.74
N LEU A 258 -11.15 -17.96 7.06
CA LEU A 258 -12.02 -19.02 7.56
C LEU A 258 -13.48 -18.84 7.11
N ASN A 259 -13.98 -17.61 7.03
CA ASN A 259 -15.32 -17.33 6.55
C ASN A 259 -15.46 -17.68 5.07
N LYS A 260 -14.46 -17.33 4.24
CA LYS A 260 -14.45 -17.69 2.81
C LYS A 260 -14.34 -19.20 2.61
N LEU A 261 -13.58 -19.92 3.44
CA LEU A 261 -13.49 -21.39 3.39
C LEU A 261 -14.74 -22.12 3.90
N ASN A 262 -15.58 -21.46 4.70
CA ASN A 262 -16.76 -22.10 5.26
C ASN A 262 -17.73 -22.55 4.16
N ASN A 263 -18.22 -23.79 4.26
CA ASN A 263 -19.06 -24.45 3.25
C ASN A 263 -18.41 -24.63 1.88
N ARG A 264 -17.08 -24.57 1.78
CA ARG A 264 -16.33 -24.93 0.56
C ARG A 264 -15.73 -26.31 0.68
N GLU A 265 -15.58 -26.94 -0.48
CA GLU A 265 -14.81 -28.16 -0.61
C GLU A 265 -13.31 -27.83 -0.58
N LEU A 266 -12.57 -28.51 0.28
CA LEU A 266 -11.13 -28.34 0.44
C LEU A 266 -10.36 -29.48 -0.21
N GLU A 267 -9.35 -29.11 -0.99
CA GLU A 267 -8.32 -29.99 -1.47
C GLU A 267 -7.60 -30.68 -0.33
N GLU A 268 -7.20 -31.94 -0.55
CA GLU A 268 -6.60 -32.78 0.49
C GLU A 268 -5.38 -32.10 1.13
N ASN A 269 -4.54 -31.46 0.32
CA ASN A 269 -3.41 -30.68 0.81
C ASN A 269 -3.85 -29.45 1.64
N SER A 270 -4.93 -28.77 1.26
CA SER A 270 -5.48 -27.65 2.04
C SER A 270 -6.03 -28.09 3.39
N ILE A 271 -6.57 -29.31 3.49
CA ILE A 271 -7.00 -29.90 4.75
C ILE A 271 -5.79 -30.11 5.67
N THR A 272 -4.71 -30.73 5.18
CA THR A 272 -3.46 -30.87 5.94
C THR A 272 -2.89 -29.51 6.35
N VAL A 273 -2.88 -28.52 5.45
CA VAL A 273 -2.41 -27.17 5.78
C VAL A 273 -3.30 -26.52 6.86
N LEU A 274 -4.63 -26.71 6.81
CA LEU A 274 -5.56 -26.20 7.81
C LEU A 274 -5.30 -26.82 9.18
N THR A 275 -5.13 -28.15 9.26
CA THR A 275 -4.85 -28.86 10.52
C THR A 275 -3.53 -28.38 11.13
N SER A 276 -2.47 -28.24 10.32
CA SER A 276 -1.18 -27.72 10.80
C SER A 276 -1.23 -26.23 11.22
N SER A 277 -2.29 -25.49 10.88
CA SER A 277 -2.48 -24.08 11.21
C SER A 277 -3.31 -23.87 12.49
N MET A 278 -3.87 -24.92 13.07
CA MET A 278 -4.80 -24.81 14.21
C MET A 278 -4.19 -24.14 15.44
N GLU A 279 -2.89 -24.32 15.71
CA GLU A 279 -2.22 -23.69 16.86
C GLU A 279 -2.16 -22.17 16.78
N SER A 280 -2.29 -21.59 15.58
CA SER A 280 -2.34 -20.14 15.37
C SER A 280 -3.73 -19.53 15.63
N LEU A 281 -4.74 -20.36 15.87
CA LEU A 281 -6.14 -19.96 15.98
C LEU A 281 -6.60 -19.90 17.44
N ASN A 282 -7.47 -18.94 17.75
CA ASN A 282 -8.13 -18.89 19.05
C ASN A 282 -9.38 -19.77 19.11
N LYS A 283 -9.98 -19.88 20.30
CA LYS A 283 -11.21 -20.67 20.55
C LYS A 283 -12.30 -20.52 19.49
N SER A 284 -12.61 -19.28 19.09
CA SER A 284 -13.70 -19.01 18.16
C SER A 284 -13.36 -19.44 16.73
N GLN A 285 -12.09 -19.28 16.34
CA GLN A 285 -11.57 -19.67 15.04
C GLN A 285 -11.38 -21.17 14.94
N LEU A 286 -10.94 -21.84 16.00
CA LEU A 286 -10.89 -23.31 16.09
C LEU A 286 -12.26 -23.92 15.82
N LYS A 287 -13.33 -23.36 16.41
CA LYS A 287 -14.70 -23.81 16.11
C LYS A 287 -15.04 -23.71 14.62
N LYS A 288 -14.65 -22.62 13.96
CA LYS A 288 -14.85 -22.46 12.51
C LYS A 288 -14.01 -23.47 11.72
N ALA A 289 -12.75 -23.66 12.08
CA ALA A 289 -11.83 -24.57 11.41
C ALA A 289 -12.31 -26.03 11.54
N PHE A 290 -12.72 -26.47 12.73
CA PHE A 290 -13.32 -27.80 12.90
C PHE A 290 -14.66 -27.95 12.17
N ASN A 291 -15.47 -26.89 12.04
CA ASN A 291 -16.66 -26.91 11.19
C ASN A 291 -16.31 -27.08 9.70
N ILE A 292 -15.24 -26.45 9.23
CA ILE A 292 -14.73 -26.65 7.86
C ILE A 292 -14.26 -28.09 7.66
N LEU A 293 -13.50 -28.66 8.62
CA LEU A 293 -13.08 -30.07 8.58
C LEU A 293 -14.29 -31.01 8.60
N ASN A 294 -15.31 -30.67 9.38
CA ASN A 294 -16.56 -31.42 9.47
C ASN A 294 -17.29 -31.50 8.12
N ASN A 295 -17.29 -30.41 7.37
CA ASN A 295 -17.89 -30.37 6.03
C ASN A 295 -17.05 -31.08 4.97
N ASN A 296 -15.80 -31.41 5.28
CA ASN A 296 -14.82 -32.03 4.39
C ASN A 296 -14.35 -33.42 4.88
N ARG A 297 -15.12 -34.08 5.75
CA ARG A 297 -14.73 -35.35 6.41
C ARG A 297 -14.31 -36.44 5.42
N ASP A 298 -15.02 -36.58 4.32
CA ASP A 298 -14.74 -37.63 3.33
C ASP A 298 -13.41 -37.43 2.58
N ARG A 299 -12.86 -36.21 2.62
CA ARG A 299 -11.59 -35.83 2.00
C ARG A 299 -10.40 -35.86 2.97
N LEU A 300 -10.61 -36.19 4.24
CA LEU A 300 -9.52 -36.30 5.22
C LEU A 300 -8.49 -37.35 4.78
N SER A 301 -7.22 -36.96 4.76
CA SER A 301 -6.10 -37.86 4.51
C SER A 301 -5.66 -38.58 5.79
N VAL A 302 -4.83 -39.61 5.63
CA VAL A 302 -4.17 -40.29 6.75
C VAL A 302 -3.26 -39.31 7.52
N GLU A 303 -2.63 -38.38 6.81
CA GLU A 303 -1.76 -37.34 7.38
C GLU A 303 -2.57 -36.33 8.20
N SER A 304 -3.66 -35.78 7.65
CA SER A 304 -4.48 -34.80 8.37
C SER A 304 -5.13 -35.41 9.62
N ILE A 305 -5.52 -36.70 9.57
CA ILE A 305 -5.99 -37.43 10.76
C ILE A 305 -4.88 -37.52 11.82
N GLY A 306 -3.65 -37.84 11.40
CA GLY A 306 -2.50 -37.88 12.31
C GLY A 306 -2.22 -36.53 12.97
N GLU A 307 -2.32 -35.43 12.21
CA GLU A 307 -2.18 -34.09 12.78
C GLU A 307 -3.27 -33.77 13.80
N ILE A 308 -4.53 -34.17 13.54
CA ILE A 308 -5.63 -33.98 14.49
C ILE A 308 -5.43 -34.83 15.75
N GLU A 309 -4.91 -36.05 15.63
CA GLU A 309 -4.51 -36.87 16.78
C GLU A 309 -3.43 -36.15 17.60
N SER A 310 -2.40 -35.56 16.97
CA SER A 310 -1.40 -34.75 17.68
C SER A 310 -1.99 -33.51 18.36
N LEU A 311 -2.97 -32.83 17.75
CA LEU A 311 -3.67 -31.71 18.37
C LEU A 311 -4.47 -32.12 19.61
N SER A 312 -4.99 -33.35 19.65
CA SER A 312 -5.67 -33.90 20.83
C SER A 312 -4.74 -34.07 22.04
N GLU A 313 -3.45 -34.23 21.78
CA GLU A 313 -2.40 -34.34 22.80
C GLU A 313 -1.73 -32.99 23.11
N SER A 314 -2.17 -31.90 22.47
CA SER A 314 -1.57 -30.58 22.67
C SER A 314 -1.75 -30.07 24.10
N GLY A 315 -0.76 -29.32 24.60
CA GLY A 315 -0.86 -28.67 25.92
C GLY A 315 -1.94 -27.58 25.99
N ASN A 316 -2.52 -27.19 24.85
CA ASN A 316 -3.63 -26.25 24.79
C ASN A 316 -4.96 -27.00 24.98
N LYS A 317 -5.51 -26.88 26.18
CA LYS A 317 -6.78 -27.53 26.56
C LYS A 317 -7.92 -27.27 25.58
N GLU A 318 -8.04 -26.07 25.01
CA GLU A 318 -9.14 -25.77 24.09
C GLU A 318 -8.97 -26.48 22.74
N ILE A 319 -7.73 -26.60 22.25
CA ILE A 319 -7.41 -27.34 21.03
C ILE A 319 -7.60 -28.83 21.27
N SER A 320 -7.04 -29.35 22.36
CA SER A 320 -7.10 -30.76 22.74
C SER A 320 -8.56 -31.24 22.85
N GLU A 321 -9.40 -30.54 23.61
CA GLU A 321 -10.82 -30.91 23.76
C GLU A 321 -11.59 -30.86 22.44
N ALA A 322 -11.31 -29.88 21.57
CA ALA A 322 -11.98 -29.76 20.27
C ALA A 322 -11.54 -30.87 19.30
N ALA A 323 -10.25 -31.23 19.29
CA ALA A 323 -9.71 -32.32 18.49
C ALA A 323 -10.26 -33.68 18.94
N GLU A 324 -10.30 -33.95 20.26
CA GLU A 324 -10.90 -35.18 20.81
C GLU A 324 -12.38 -35.33 20.43
N GLN A 325 -13.15 -34.24 20.54
CA GLN A 325 -14.57 -34.23 20.15
C GLN A 325 -14.73 -34.53 18.67
N PHE A 326 -13.89 -33.94 17.82
CA PHE A 326 -13.89 -34.18 16.39
C PHE A 326 -13.58 -35.66 16.06
N LEU A 327 -12.49 -36.21 16.59
CA LEU A 327 -12.09 -37.61 16.39
C LEU A 327 -13.18 -38.59 16.88
N THR A 328 -13.77 -38.34 18.05
CA THR A 328 -14.88 -39.14 18.57
C THR A 328 -16.09 -39.13 17.63
N SER A 329 -16.37 -37.99 16.99
CA SER A 329 -17.47 -37.90 16.04
C SER A 329 -17.20 -38.68 14.75
N LEU A 330 -15.95 -38.78 14.30
CA LEU A 330 -15.55 -39.58 13.14
C LEU A 330 -15.67 -41.09 13.39
N GLU A 331 -15.37 -41.54 14.61
CA GLU A 331 -15.47 -42.96 14.97
C GLU A 331 -16.91 -43.47 15.00
N LYS A 332 -17.85 -42.63 15.44
CA LYS A 332 -19.28 -42.98 15.56
C LYS A 332 -19.97 -43.19 14.21
N GLU A 333 -19.47 -42.60 13.14
CA GLU A 333 -20.09 -42.64 11.80
C GLU A 333 -19.70 -43.87 10.95
N GLY A 334 -18.76 -44.71 11.41
CA GLY A 334 -18.54 -46.05 10.85
C GLY A 334 -18.15 -46.14 9.37
N GLY A 335 -17.53 -45.10 8.80
CA GLY A 335 -17.27 -44.94 7.36
C GLY A 335 -15.82 -45.18 6.89
N LEU A 336 -15.51 -44.65 5.69
CA LEU A 336 -14.17 -44.69 5.05
C LEU A 336 -13.11 -44.00 5.92
N VAL A 337 -13.48 -42.91 6.59
CA VAL A 337 -12.61 -42.19 7.54
C VAL A 337 -12.21 -43.08 8.71
N SER A 338 -13.14 -43.88 9.26
CA SER A 338 -12.84 -44.82 10.35
C SER A 338 -11.85 -45.92 9.92
N LYS A 339 -11.79 -46.27 8.62
CA LYS A 339 -10.75 -47.17 8.08
C LYS A 339 -9.39 -46.49 8.02
N LYS A 340 -9.33 -45.25 7.50
CA LYS A 340 -8.10 -44.44 7.47
C LYS A 340 -7.53 -44.22 8.88
N MET A 341 -8.37 -43.96 9.88
CA MET A 341 -7.97 -43.86 11.29
C MET A 341 -7.33 -45.15 11.82
N LYS A 342 -7.94 -46.32 11.55
CA LYS A 342 -7.36 -47.62 11.94
C LYS A 342 -6.02 -47.89 11.26
N GLU A 343 -5.85 -47.43 10.02
CA GLU A 343 -4.59 -47.54 9.29
C GLU A 343 -3.51 -46.64 9.91
N GLN A 344 -3.84 -45.41 10.27
CA GLN A 344 -2.91 -44.49 10.93
C GLN A 344 -2.44 -45.01 12.30
N ARG A 345 -3.36 -45.50 13.13
CA ARG A 345 -3.03 -46.10 14.43
C ARG A 345 -2.12 -47.32 14.30
N LYS A 346 -2.27 -48.12 13.24
CA LYS A 346 -1.34 -49.22 12.96
C LYS A 346 0.07 -48.74 12.63
N LYS A 347 0.21 -47.65 11.85
CA LYS A 347 1.52 -47.07 11.53
C LYS A 347 2.25 -46.56 12.77
N LEU A 348 1.53 -45.92 13.70
CA LEU A 348 2.08 -45.42 14.96
C LEU A 348 2.54 -46.54 15.91
N ILE A 349 1.94 -47.74 15.85
CA ILE A 349 2.33 -48.89 16.67
C ILE A 349 3.52 -49.67 16.05
N SER A 350 3.79 -49.48 14.75
CA SER A 350 4.86 -50.17 14.03
C SER A 350 6.19 -49.41 13.91
N ASN A 351 6.23 -48.16 14.37
CA ASN A 351 7.44 -47.34 14.54
C ASN A 351 7.73 -47.21 16.03
#